data_AF-W0BAW1-F1
#
_entry.id   AF-W0BAW1-F1
#
_cell.length_a   1.000
_cell.length_b   1.000
_cell.length_c   1.000
_cell.angle_alpha   90.00
_cell.angle_beta   90.00
_cell.angle_gamma   90.00
#
_symmetry.space_group_name_H-M   'P 1'
#
loop_
_entity.id
_entity.type
_entity.pdbx_description
1 polymer ?
#
loop_
_entity_poly.entity_id
_entity_poly.type
_entity_poly.pdbx_seq_one_letter_code
_entity_poly.pdbx_strand_id
1 'polypeptide(L)'
;MSHQNIQKSAIEQALERSEFSRAANLSQLMIDWPRMKHYLYINGQSLQEHAEEVGIDLAKILESPHDPILQAQFKKLLDPLIPAALHDKDQVYDQLAQVLHQGGLPTILETELQKSLNSEGMMLDNVKRGMERRTDLIPTDEGFIIKELFVYQGNLSRKDPDNPEYVQKPGKAPILSGKCIYEVAVSKSGIELELQEMQLSATEKKLEMLLMPPPDPIRTTHTMKEGLQRLKTDTDEPFEERMSPAPSR
;
A
#
# COMPACT_ATOMS: atom_id res chain seq x y z
N MET A 1 -1.25 29.57 -10.26
CA MET A 1 -0.41 28.45 -9.81
C MET A 1 -0.77 27.26 -10.66
N SER A 2 0.17 26.68 -11.40
CA SER A 2 -0.08 25.51 -12.24
C SER A 2 -0.37 24.31 -11.35
N HIS A 3 -1.60 23.81 -11.36
CA HIS A 3 -1.88 22.45 -10.90
C HIS A 3 -1.17 21.49 -11.86
N GLN A 4 0.07 21.14 -11.54
CA GLN A 4 0.65 19.92 -12.12
C GLN A 4 -0.24 18.79 -11.64
N ASN A 5 -0.96 18.15 -12.57
CA ASN A 5 -1.49 16.81 -12.34
C ASN A 5 -0.29 15.92 -12.05
N ILE A 6 0.05 15.76 -10.78
CA ILE A 6 1.00 14.75 -10.35
C ILE A 6 0.35 13.42 -10.75
N GLN A 7 0.92 12.77 -11.77
CA GLN A 7 0.45 11.45 -12.15
C GLN A 7 0.64 10.53 -10.95
N LYS A 8 -0.44 9.83 -10.56
CA LYS A 8 -0.42 8.89 -9.43
C LYS A 8 0.17 7.55 -9.86
N SER A 9 0.88 6.89 -8.95
CA SER A 9 1.39 5.53 -9.19
C SER A 9 0.25 4.50 -9.34
N ALA A 10 0.52 3.33 -9.91
CA ALA A 10 -0.49 2.27 -10.03
C ALA A 10 -1.02 1.82 -8.65
N ILE A 11 -0.13 1.76 -7.66
CA ILE A 11 -0.48 1.41 -6.28
C ILE A 11 -1.35 2.52 -5.67
N GLU A 12 -0.98 3.78 -5.84
CA GLU A 12 -1.76 4.92 -5.35
C GLU A 12 -3.19 4.95 -5.95
N GLN A 13 -3.31 4.70 -7.25
CA GLN A 13 -4.62 4.57 -7.89
C GLN A 13 -5.43 3.38 -7.36
N ALA A 14 -4.77 2.27 -7.01
CA ALA A 14 -5.42 1.10 -6.41
C ALA A 14 -5.92 1.40 -4.99
N LEU A 15 -5.12 2.11 -4.19
CA LEU A 15 -5.47 2.52 -2.83
C LEU A 15 -6.65 3.50 -2.77
N GLU A 16 -6.82 4.35 -3.78
CA GLU A 16 -7.97 5.27 -3.89
C GLU A 16 -9.26 4.59 -4.35
N ARG A 17 -9.15 3.47 -5.05
CA ARG A 17 -10.29 2.74 -5.64
C ARG A 17 -10.61 1.43 -4.91
N SER A 18 -9.94 1.16 -3.79
CA SER A 18 -10.01 -0.14 -3.13
C SER A 18 -11.44 -0.46 -2.72
N GLU A 19 -12.07 -1.39 -3.45
CA GLU A 19 -13.30 -2.03 -3.03
C GLU A 19 -12.93 -3.07 -1.97
N PHE A 20 -12.94 -2.65 -0.70
CA PHE A 20 -12.69 -3.53 0.43
C PHE A 20 -13.61 -4.75 0.36
N SER A 21 -13.14 -5.89 0.89
CA SER A 21 -13.92 -7.13 0.87
C SER A 21 -15.26 -6.92 1.57
N ARG A 22 -16.32 -6.72 0.78
CA ARG A 22 -17.68 -6.43 1.26
C ARG A 22 -18.31 -7.57 2.08
N ALA A 23 -17.60 -8.68 2.25
CA ALA A 23 -18.07 -9.90 2.91
C ALA A 23 -17.52 -10.11 4.33
N ALA A 24 -16.55 -9.30 4.79
CA ALA A 24 -16.06 -9.43 6.16
C ALA A 24 -17.11 -8.93 7.17
N ASN A 25 -17.22 -9.62 8.30
CA ASN A 25 -18.14 -9.31 9.39
C ASN A 25 -17.40 -9.31 10.73
N LEU A 26 -18.09 -8.98 11.82
CA LEU A 26 -17.48 -8.89 13.14
C LEU A 26 -16.74 -10.17 13.57
N SER A 27 -17.27 -11.35 13.24
CA SER A 27 -16.61 -12.63 13.52
C SER A 27 -15.28 -12.78 12.77
N GLN A 28 -15.20 -12.31 11.51
CA GLN A 28 -13.93 -12.31 10.78
C GLN A 28 -12.92 -11.37 11.44
N LEU A 29 -13.36 -10.19 11.87
CA LEU A 29 -12.51 -9.24 12.57
C LEU A 29 -11.95 -9.82 13.87
N MET A 30 -12.80 -10.52 14.63
CA MET A 30 -12.44 -11.26 15.85
C MET A 30 -11.39 -12.36 15.61
N ILE A 31 -11.37 -12.96 14.42
CA ILE A 31 -10.35 -13.96 14.04
C ILE A 31 -9.04 -13.29 13.64
N ASP A 32 -9.11 -12.16 12.94
CA ASP A 32 -7.97 -11.50 12.34
C ASP A 32 -7.16 -10.69 13.36
N TRP A 33 -7.84 -9.90 14.19
CA TRP A 33 -7.23 -8.96 15.14
C TRP A 33 -6.24 -9.62 16.12
N PRO A 34 -6.54 -10.79 16.73
CA PRO A 34 -5.57 -11.50 17.55
C PRO A 34 -4.29 -11.90 16.81
N ARG A 35 -4.32 -12.11 15.49
CA ARG A 35 -3.15 -12.42 14.66
C ARG A 35 -2.29 -11.18 14.37
N MET A 36 -2.90 -9.99 14.46
CA MET A 36 -2.26 -8.70 14.19
C MET A 36 -1.89 -7.92 15.45
N LYS A 37 -2.23 -8.45 16.64
CA LYS A 37 -2.12 -7.74 17.93
C LYS A 37 -0.76 -7.12 18.25
N HIS A 38 0.31 -7.63 17.65
CA HIS A 38 1.68 -7.15 17.88
C HIS A 38 2.02 -5.87 17.10
N TYR A 39 1.22 -5.52 16.09
CA TYR A 39 1.43 -4.34 15.26
C TYR A 39 0.19 -3.46 15.11
N LEU A 40 -0.96 -3.84 15.67
CA LEU A 40 -2.16 -3.01 15.71
C LEU A 40 -2.22 -2.20 17.02
N TYR A 41 -2.44 -0.89 16.89
CA TYR A 41 -2.55 0.05 18.00
C TYR A 41 -3.84 0.86 17.90
N ILE A 42 -4.49 1.10 19.02
CA ILE A 42 -5.68 1.94 19.15
C ILE A 42 -5.32 3.09 20.09
N ASN A 43 -5.37 4.32 19.58
CA ASN A 43 -5.00 5.53 20.32
C ASN A 43 -3.62 5.43 21.01
N GLY A 44 -2.64 4.82 20.32
CA GLY A 44 -1.28 4.65 20.83
C GLY A 44 -1.07 3.50 21.82
N GLN A 45 -2.12 2.81 22.27
CA GLN A 45 -2.03 1.58 23.05
C GLN A 45 -2.03 0.36 22.13
N SER A 46 -1.28 -0.69 22.44
CA SER A 46 -1.35 -1.93 21.66
C SER A 46 -2.72 -2.59 21.81
N LEU A 47 -3.15 -3.34 20.80
CA LEU A 47 -4.43 -4.07 20.88
C LEU A 47 -4.49 -5.01 22.10
N GLN A 48 -3.37 -5.61 22.47
CA GLN A 48 -3.28 -6.49 23.65
C GLN A 48 -3.55 -5.71 24.94
N GLU A 49 -2.90 -4.57 25.14
CA GLU A 49 -3.11 -3.71 26.33
C GLU A 49 -4.54 -3.21 26.40
N HIS A 50 -5.09 -2.76 25.26
CA HIS A 50 -6.46 -2.27 25.20
C HIS A 50 -7.47 -3.38 25.53
N ALA A 51 -7.25 -4.59 25.03
CA ALA A 51 -8.08 -5.75 25.36
C ALA A 51 -8.04 -6.12 26.85
N GLU A 52 -6.86 -6.07 27.46
CA GLU A 52 -6.71 -6.30 28.90
C GLU A 52 -7.45 -5.24 29.72
N GLU A 53 -7.39 -3.97 29.32
CA GLU A 53 -8.08 -2.86 29.98
C GLU A 53 -9.61 -3.04 29.98
N VAL A 54 -10.18 -3.53 28.89
CA VAL A 54 -11.62 -3.81 28.80
C VAL A 54 -12.02 -5.22 29.27
N GLY A 55 -11.08 -5.98 29.84
CA GLY A 55 -11.32 -7.30 30.42
C GLY A 55 -11.56 -8.42 29.40
N ILE A 56 -11.00 -8.30 28.20
CA ILE A 56 -11.14 -9.23 27.10
C ILE A 56 -9.90 -10.08 26.96
N ASP A 57 -10.10 -11.40 26.97
CA ASP A 57 -9.07 -12.35 26.62
C ASP A 57 -9.10 -12.62 25.11
N LEU A 58 -8.18 -11.99 24.38
CA LEU A 58 -8.05 -12.17 22.92
C LEU A 58 -7.80 -13.63 22.51
N ALA A 59 -7.28 -14.49 23.40
CA ALA A 59 -7.08 -15.91 23.10
C ALA A 59 -8.41 -16.67 23.05
N LYS A 60 -9.34 -16.36 23.97
CA LYS A 60 -10.68 -16.99 24.02
C LYS A 60 -11.56 -16.61 22.84
N ILE A 61 -11.35 -15.43 22.27
CA ILE A 61 -12.08 -14.97 21.08
C ILE A 61 -11.93 -15.95 19.91
N LEU A 62 -10.75 -16.54 19.73
CA LEU A 62 -10.47 -17.47 18.63
C LEU A 62 -11.27 -18.78 18.75
N GLU A 63 -11.65 -19.16 19.96
CA GLU A 63 -12.36 -20.42 20.22
C GLU A 63 -13.87 -20.31 19.95
N SER A 64 -14.44 -19.10 19.98
CA SER A 64 -15.89 -18.87 19.83
C SER A 64 -16.24 -17.50 19.24
N PRO A 65 -15.82 -17.18 17.99
CA PRO A 65 -16.03 -15.87 17.35
C PRO A 65 -17.50 -15.54 17.00
N HIS A 66 -18.41 -16.49 17.21
CA HIS A 66 -19.85 -16.34 16.99
C HIS A 66 -20.66 -16.22 18.30
N ASP A 67 -20.00 -16.25 19.47
CA ASP A 67 -20.67 -16.07 20.75
C ASP A 67 -21.15 -14.60 20.89
N PRO A 68 -22.45 -14.34 21.08
CA PRO A 68 -22.99 -12.99 21.21
C PRO A 68 -22.41 -12.18 22.38
N ILE A 69 -22.07 -12.86 23.49
CA ILE A 69 -21.48 -12.20 24.66
C ILE A 69 -20.06 -11.76 24.33
N LEU A 70 -19.26 -12.62 23.69
CA LEU A 70 -17.91 -12.28 23.26
C LEU A 70 -17.93 -11.20 22.17
N GLN A 71 -18.89 -11.23 21.25
CA GLN A 71 -19.06 -10.16 20.25
C GLN A 71 -19.39 -8.82 20.90
N ALA A 72 -20.32 -8.80 21.86
CA ALA A 72 -20.66 -7.58 22.60
C ALA A 72 -19.46 -7.03 23.39
N GLN A 73 -18.63 -7.91 23.95
CA GLN A 73 -17.37 -7.50 24.56
C GLN A 73 -16.40 -6.96 23.52
N PHE A 74 -16.20 -7.66 22.40
CA PHE A 74 -15.29 -7.24 21.35
C PHE A 74 -15.65 -5.89 20.73
N LYS A 75 -16.95 -5.58 20.61
CA LYS A 75 -17.42 -4.24 20.19
C LYS A 75 -16.86 -3.11 21.05
N LYS A 76 -16.61 -3.35 22.35
CA LYS A 76 -15.99 -2.35 23.23
C LYS A 76 -14.57 -1.96 22.82
N LEU A 77 -13.86 -2.81 22.07
CA LEU A 77 -12.56 -2.47 21.48
C LEU A 77 -12.70 -1.52 20.27
N LEU A 78 -13.87 -1.51 19.64
CA LEU A 78 -14.18 -0.68 18.48
C LEU A 78 -14.85 0.63 18.88
N ASP A 79 -15.52 0.69 20.03
CA ASP A 79 -16.19 1.89 20.54
C ASP A 79 -15.34 3.17 20.49
N PRO A 80 -14.03 3.16 20.78
CA PRO A 80 -13.20 4.36 20.66
C PRO A 80 -13.09 4.91 19.24
N LEU A 81 -13.32 4.09 18.21
CA LEU A 81 -13.24 4.47 16.80
C LEU A 81 -14.58 4.99 16.25
N ILE A 82 -15.65 4.90 17.04
CA ILE A 82 -17.01 5.22 16.63
C ILE A 82 -17.50 6.41 17.45
N PRO A 83 -18.09 7.43 16.82
CA PRO A 83 -18.77 8.50 17.55
C PRO A 83 -19.83 7.93 18.50
N ALA A 84 -19.84 8.38 19.76
CA ALA A 84 -20.68 7.80 20.82
C ALA A 84 -22.19 7.74 20.48
N ALA A 85 -22.66 8.65 19.63
CA ALA A 85 -24.04 8.67 19.14
C ALA A 85 -24.42 7.47 18.24
N LEU A 86 -23.45 6.62 17.87
CA LEU A 86 -23.63 5.50 16.94
C LEU A 86 -23.30 4.14 17.58
N HIS A 87 -22.93 4.07 18.87
CA HIS A 87 -22.60 2.82 19.58
C HIS A 87 -23.77 1.81 19.63
N ASP A 88 -25.01 2.26 19.43
CA ASP A 88 -26.20 1.39 19.41
C ASP A 88 -26.50 0.80 18.02
N LYS A 89 -25.68 1.08 17.01
CA LYS A 89 -25.92 0.68 15.61
C LYS A 89 -25.01 -0.49 15.20
N ASP A 90 -25.52 -1.71 15.34
CA ASP A 90 -24.81 -2.94 14.93
C ASP A 90 -24.25 -2.89 13.50
N GLN A 91 -24.99 -2.26 12.59
CA GLN A 91 -24.56 -2.07 11.20
C GLN A 91 -23.22 -1.32 11.07
N VAL A 92 -22.92 -0.37 11.97
CA VAL A 92 -21.64 0.37 11.95
C VAL A 92 -20.48 -0.56 12.29
N TYR A 93 -20.65 -1.47 13.24
CA TYR A 93 -19.64 -2.47 13.58
C TYR A 93 -19.38 -3.46 12.44
N ASP A 94 -20.44 -3.87 11.73
CA ASP A 94 -20.29 -4.72 10.54
C ASP A 94 -19.55 -3.99 9.41
N GLN A 95 -19.86 -2.71 9.18
CA GLN A 95 -19.14 -1.90 8.20
C GLN A 95 -17.67 -1.70 8.60
N LEU A 96 -17.39 -1.47 9.88
CA LEU A 96 -16.00 -1.37 10.37
C LEU A 96 -15.24 -2.68 10.14
N ALA A 97 -15.89 -3.83 10.34
CA ALA A 97 -15.27 -5.12 10.09
C ALA A 97 -14.89 -5.32 8.61
N GLN A 98 -15.67 -4.77 7.67
CA GLN A 98 -15.32 -4.77 6.25
C GLN A 98 -14.06 -3.95 5.93
N VAL A 99 -13.76 -2.95 6.76
CA VAL A 99 -12.64 -2.04 6.56
C VAL A 99 -11.39 -2.49 7.32
N LEU A 100 -11.56 -3.06 8.52
CA LEU A 100 -10.47 -3.31 9.49
C LEU A 100 -9.97 -4.76 9.55
N HIS A 101 -10.44 -5.65 8.67
CA HIS A 101 -9.98 -7.04 8.62
C HIS A 101 -8.55 -7.16 8.07
N GLN A 102 -7.90 -8.33 8.21
CA GLN A 102 -6.49 -8.54 7.82
C GLN A 102 -6.23 -8.34 6.32
N GLY A 103 -7.25 -8.39 5.47
CA GLY A 103 -7.16 -8.07 4.03
C GLY A 103 -7.75 -6.71 3.66
N GLY A 104 -8.09 -5.89 4.65
CA GLY A 104 -8.63 -4.55 4.51
C GLY A 104 -7.55 -3.49 4.66
N LEU A 105 -7.92 -2.32 5.19
CA LEU A 105 -7.02 -1.16 5.32
C LEU A 105 -5.76 -1.38 6.16
N PRO A 106 -5.73 -2.20 7.23
CA PRO A 106 -4.53 -2.39 8.04
C PRO A 106 -3.31 -2.98 7.33
N THR A 107 -3.48 -3.56 6.13
CA THR A 107 -2.43 -4.26 5.37
C THR A 107 -2.52 -3.99 3.86
N ILE A 108 -3.33 -3.02 3.46
CA ILE A 108 -3.68 -2.82 2.04
C ILE A 108 -2.46 -2.37 1.25
N LEU A 109 -1.62 -1.52 1.83
CA LEU A 109 -0.42 -1.02 1.17
C LEU A 109 0.55 -2.16 0.87
N GLU A 110 0.82 -3.00 1.88
CA GLU A 110 1.61 -4.22 1.70
C GLU A 110 1.02 -5.12 0.62
N THR A 111 -0.30 -5.33 0.64
CA THR A 111 -1.01 -6.20 -0.29
C THR A 111 -0.88 -5.72 -1.74
N GLU A 112 -1.11 -4.43 -1.99
CA GLU A 112 -0.99 -3.85 -3.34
C GLU A 112 0.46 -3.83 -3.83
N LEU A 113 1.42 -3.62 -2.93
CA LEU A 113 2.84 -3.76 -3.25
C LEU A 113 3.19 -5.18 -3.66
N GLN A 114 2.79 -6.18 -2.88
CA GLN A 114 3.04 -7.59 -3.22
C GLN A 114 2.41 -7.98 -4.56
N LYS A 115 1.18 -7.51 -4.84
CA LYS A 115 0.53 -7.71 -6.15
C LYS A 115 1.36 -7.11 -7.29
N SER A 116 1.79 -5.86 -7.14
CA SER A 116 2.59 -5.13 -8.13
C SER A 116 3.96 -5.77 -8.39
N LEU A 117 4.59 -6.32 -7.35
CA LEU A 117 5.85 -7.07 -7.50
C LEU A 117 5.64 -8.39 -8.24
N ASN A 118 4.57 -9.10 -7.89
CA ASN A 118 4.25 -10.40 -8.47
C ASN A 118 3.93 -10.31 -9.97
N SER A 119 3.31 -9.21 -10.44
CA SER A 119 3.07 -8.99 -11.88
C SER A 119 4.37 -8.81 -12.67
N GLU A 120 5.42 -8.35 -12.01
CA GLU A 120 6.75 -8.11 -12.59
C GLU A 120 7.70 -9.31 -12.39
N GLY A 121 7.15 -10.45 -11.94
CA GLY A 121 7.93 -11.66 -11.70
C GLY A 121 8.90 -11.55 -10.52
N MET A 122 8.66 -10.62 -9.59
CA MET A 122 9.46 -10.43 -8.38
C MET A 122 8.64 -10.79 -7.14
N MET A 123 9.33 -11.17 -6.07
CA MET A 123 8.71 -11.42 -4.77
C MET A 123 9.62 -10.99 -3.63
N LEU A 124 8.99 -10.51 -2.54
CA LEU A 124 9.66 -10.30 -1.27
C LEU A 124 9.92 -11.69 -0.65
N ASP A 125 11.18 -11.97 -0.34
CA ASP A 125 11.57 -13.19 0.36
C ASP A 125 11.07 -13.13 1.81
N ASN A 126 10.12 -14.00 2.13
CA ASN A 126 9.51 -14.12 3.46
C ASN A 126 10.27 -15.09 4.38
N VAL A 127 11.35 -15.72 3.91
CA VAL A 127 11.95 -16.88 4.58
C VAL A 127 12.59 -16.50 5.93
N LYS A 128 13.06 -15.26 6.14
CA LYS A 128 13.63 -14.83 7.44
C LYS A 128 13.47 -13.32 7.68
N ARG A 129 12.54 -12.94 8.57
CA ARG A 129 12.53 -11.69 9.37
C ARG A 129 13.15 -10.46 8.68
N GLY A 130 12.34 -9.75 7.90
CA GLY A 130 12.72 -8.44 7.37
C GLY A 130 11.57 -7.45 7.33
N MET A 131 10.40 -7.80 7.86
CA MET A 131 9.22 -6.93 7.87
C MET A 131 8.95 -6.38 9.27
N GLU A 132 8.93 -5.07 9.36
CA GLU A 132 8.36 -4.33 10.47
C GLU A 132 7.04 -3.71 10.01
N ARG A 133 5.98 -3.88 10.80
CA ARG A 133 4.64 -3.35 10.54
C ARG A 133 4.18 -2.56 11.75
N ARG A 134 3.38 -1.52 11.49
CA ARG A 134 2.61 -0.81 12.51
C ARG A 134 1.36 -0.21 11.89
N THR A 135 0.22 -0.44 12.50
CA THR A 135 -1.06 0.14 12.12
C THR A 135 -1.60 0.88 13.34
N ASP A 136 -1.69 2.20 13.26
CA ASP A 136 -2.31 3.03 14.29
C ASP A 136 -3.74 3.39 13.87
N LEU A 137 -4.70 3.11 14.74
CA LEU A 137 -6.08 3.57 14.66
C LEU A 137 -6.25 4.71 15.66
N ILE A 138 -6.45 5.94 15.18
CA ILE A 138 -6.44 7.15 15.99
C ILE A 138 -7.86 7.75 16.00
N PRO A 139 -8.59 7.70 17.13
CA PRO A 139 -9.90 8.31 17.25
C PRO A 139 -9.93 9.79 16.89
N THR A 140 -11.04 10.23 16.30
CA THR A 140 -11.36 11.63 16.00
C THR A 140 -12.83 11.90 16.33
N ASP A 141 -13.26 13.16 16.27
CA ASP A 141 -14.66 13.51 16.57
C ASP A 141 -15.65 12.90 15.55
N GLU A 142 -15.24 12.72 14.30
CA GLU A 142 -16.08 12.24 13.19
C GLU A 142 -15.88 10.74 12.88
N GLY A 143 -14.92 10.08 13.53
CA GLY A 143 -14.54 8.70 13.23
C GLY A 143 -13.11 8.44 13.68
N PHE A 144 -12.21 8.11 12.77
CA PHE A 144 -10.80 7.83 13.10
C PHE A 144 -9.87 7.96 11.90
N ILE A 145 -8.58 8.04 12.18
CA ILE A 145 -7.51 7.98 11.18
C ILE A 145 -6.87 6.60 11.24
N ILE A 146 -6.63 5.98 10.08
CA ILE A 146 -5.79 4.80 9.95
C ILE A 146 -4.44 5.25 9.41
N LYS A 147 -3.38 4.86 10.11
CA LYS A 147 -2.01 5.06 9.66
C LYS A 147 -1.31 3.72 9.58
N GLU A 148 -1.09 3.23 8.36
CA GLU A 148 -0.28 2.04 8.10
C GLU A 148 1.17 2.46 7.86
N LEU A 149 2.10 1.77 8.50
CA LEU A 149 3.53 1.90 8.31
C LEU A 149 4.12 0.51 8.11
N PHE A 150 4.97 0.36 7.11
CA PHE A 150 5.78 -0.84 6.99
C PHE A 150 7.20 -0.51 6.52
N VAL A 151 8.13 -1.37 6.93
CA VAL A 151 9.52 -1.35 6.50
C VAL A 151 9.94 -2.78 6.16
N TYR A 152 10.49 -2.95 4.95
CA TYR A 152 11.04 -4.21 4.47
C TYR A 152 12.56 -4.10 4.28
N GLN A 153 13.28 -4.99 4.95
CA GLN A 153 14.74 -5.13 4.94
C GLN A 153 15.19 -6.53 4.50
N GLY A 154 14.28 -7.37 3.99
CA GLY A 154 14.57 -8.73 3.54
C GLY A 154 15.20 -8.77 2.15
N ASN A 155 15.10 -9.91 1.45
CA ASN A 155 15.66 -10.06 0.09
C ASN A 155 14.60 -9.91 -1.00
N LEU A 156 14.99 -9.45 -2.18
CA LEU A 156 14.16 -9.51 -3.38
C LEU A 156 14.61 -10.68 -4.24
N SER A 157 13.70 -11.58 -4.59
CA SER A 157 13.96 -12.70 -5.50
C SER A 157 13.07 -12.63 -6.72
N ARG A 158 13.50 -13.31 -7.79
CA ARG A 158 12.61 -13.65 -8.91
C ARG A 158 11.64 -14.76 -8.48
N LYS A 159 10.47 -14.78 -9.12
CA LYS A 159 9.38 -15.73 -8.89
C LYS A 159 9.71 -17.15 -9.38
N ASP A 160 10.73 -17.76 -8.77
CA ASP A 160 10.97 -19.20 -8.78
C ASP A 160 11.07 -19.64 -7.30
N PRO A 161 10.00 -20.22 -6.73
CA PRO A 161 9.99 -20.66 -5.33
C PRO A 161 10.94 -21.83 -5.07
N ASP A 162 11.25 -22.64 -6.09
CA ASP A 162 12.07 -23.84 -5.99
C ASP A 162 13.56 -23.53 -6.21
N ASN A 163 13.87 -22.44 -6.93
CA ASN A 163 15.23 -21.95 -7.15
C ASN A 163 15.28 -20.40 -7.19
N PRO A 164 15.22 -19.71 -6.04
CA PRO A 164 15.16 -18.25 -6.01
C PRO A 164 16.47 -17.62 -6.51
N GLU A 165 16.41 -17.01 -7.70
CA GLU A 165 17.44 -16.08 -8.15
C GLU A 165 17.30 -14.75 -7.38
N TYR A 166 18.17 -14.56 -6.39
CA TYR A 166 18.22 -13.33 -5.61
C TYR A 166 18.66 -12.16 -6.48
N VAL A 167 17.78 -11.17 -6.63
CA VAL A 167 18.07 -9.90 -7.29
C VAL A 167 18.95 -9.03 -6.39
N GLN A 168 18.85 -9.20 -5.07
CA GLN A 168 19.66 -8.52 -4.07
C GLN A 168 19.87 -9.40 -2.82
N LYS A 169 21.08 -9.37 -2.24
CA LYS A 169 21.45 -10.02 -0.97
C LYS A 169 21.54 -8.97 0.16
N PRO A 170 21.38 -9.34 1.45
CA PRO A 170 21.22 -8.38 2.53
C PRO A 170 22.49 -7.56 2.78
N GLY A 171 22.35 -6.29 3.21
CA GLY A 171 23.52 -5.58 3.74
C GLY A 171 23.42 -4.09 4.07
N LYS A 172 22.60 -3.26 3.40
CA LYS A 172 22.54 -1.81 3.70
C LYS A 172 21.18 -1.21 3.34
N ALA A 173 20.51 -0.61 4.33
CA ALA A 173 19.22 0.11 4.26
C ALA A 173 17.97 -0.74 3.98
N PRO A 174 16.77 -0.30 4.42
CA PRO A 174 15.51 -0.93 4.00
C PRO A 174 15.40 -0.92 2.47
N ILE A 175 15.04 -2.06 1.91
CA ILE A 175 14.81 -2.22 0.48
C ILE A 175 13.56 -1.47 0.06
N LEU A 176 12.55 -1.47 0.93
CA LEU A 176 11.25 -0.87 0.68
C LEU A 176 10.67 -0.35 1.99
N SER A 177 10.07 0.82 1.98
CA SER A 177 9.24 1.29 3.09
C SER A 177 8.03 2.02 2.53
N GLY A 178 6.97 2.03 3.33
CA GLY A 178 5.76 2.73 2.94
C GLY A 178 4.94 3.20 4.13
N LYS A 179 4.16 4.22 3.83
CA LYS A 179 3.20 4.85 4.73
C LYS A 179 1.94 5.14 3.93
N CYS A 180 0.79 4.78 4.47
CA CYS A 180 -0.48 5.34 4.02
C CYS A 180 -1.28 5.89 5.20
N ILE A 181 -2.00 6.97 4.95
CA ILE A 181 -2.94 7.57 5.89
C ILE A 181 -4.30 7.63 5.23
N TYR A 182 -5.28 7.01 5.90
CA TYR A 182 -6.68 7.15 5.56
C TYR A 182 -7.41 7.92 6.66
N GLU A 183 -8.26 8.84 6.24
CA GLU A 183 -9.30 9.40 7.09
C GLU A 183 -10.57 8.57 6.93
N VAL A 184 -11.16 8.19 8.06
CA VAL A 184 -12.35 7.34 8.12
C VAL A 184 -13.45 8.09 8.85
N ALA A 185 -14.39 8.63 8.09
CA ALA A 185 -15.56 9.30 8.63
C ALA A 185 -16.66 8.26 8.88
N VAL A 186 -17.22 8.25 10.09
CA VAL A 186 -18.26 7.32 10.53
C VAL A 186 -19.56 8.09 10.74
N SER A 187 -20.56 7.78 9.92
CA SER A 187 -21.84 8.47 9.92
C SER A 187 -23.01 7.49 9.94
N LYS A 188 -24.24 8.02 10.06
CA LYS A 188 -25.46 7.21 9.94
C LYS A 188 -25.67 6.65 8.53
N SER A 189 -25.15 7.34 7.50
CA SER A 189 -25.21 6.89 6.11
C SER A 189 -24.19 5.80 5.80
N GLY A 190 -23.15 5.66 6.63
CA GLY A 190 -22.14 4.63 6.53
C GLY A 190 -20.74 5.14 6.85
N ILE A 191 -19.75 4.36 6.43
CA ILE A 191 -18.33 4.68 6.55
C ILE A 191 -17.83 5.25 5.23
N GLU A 192 -17.24 6.44 5.30
CA GLU A 192 -16.58 7.09 4.18
C GLU A 192 -15.07 7.09 4.41
N LEU A 193 -14.32 6.88 3.33
CA LEU A 193 -12.88 6.64 3.37
C LEU A 193 -12.19 7.57 2.39
N GLU A 194 -11.20 8.30 2.86
CA GLU A 194 -10.38 9.18 2.03
C GLU A 194 -8.90 8.89 2.24
N LEU A 195 -8.17 8.62 1.15
CA LEU A 195 -6.72 8.52 1.20
C LEU A 195 -6.13 9.93 1.28
N GLN A 196 -5.59 10.28 2.44
CA GLN A 196 -5.00 11.60 2.68
C GLN A 196 -3.54 11.66 2.26
N GLU A 197 -2.79 10.59 2.52
CA GLU A 197 -1.35 10.56 2.25
C GLU A 197 -0.90 9.17 1.87
N MET A 198 -0.05 9.09 0.84
CA MET A 198 0.71 7.90 0.53
C MET A 198 2.16 8.27 0.29
N GLN A 199 3.08 7.53 0.91
CA GLN A 199 4.50 7.64 0.68
C GLN A 199 5.08 6.25 0.50
N LEU A 200 5.87 6.08 -0.56
CA LEU A 200 6.63 4.89 -0.82
C LEU A 200 8.08 5.27 -1.09
N SER A 201 9.01 4.49 -0.57
CA SER A 201 10.41 4.62 -0.94
C SER A 201 11.04 3.24 -1.10
N ALA A 202 11.90 3.12 -2.10
CA ALA A 202 12.70 1.95 -2.33
C ALA A 202 14.15 2.35 -2.57
N THR A 203 15.08 1.51 -2.12
CA THR A 203 16.51 1.73 -2.37
C THR A 203 17.01 0.99 -3.60
N GLU A 204 16.24 0.02 -4.11
CA GLU A 204 16.52 -0.70 -5.35
C GLU A 204 15.82 -0.04 -6.53
N LYS A 205 16.59 0.34 -7.57
CA LYS A 205 16.10 1.09 -8.72
C LYS A 205 14.94 0.40 -9.45
N LYS A 206 14.97 -0.93 -9.54
CA LYS A 206 13.88 -1.70 -10.15
C LYS A 206 12.58 -1.57 -9.37
N LEU A 207 12.66 -1.57 -8.04
CA LEU A 207 11.51 -1.35 -7.18
C LEU A 207 11.05 0.10 -7.29
N GLU A 208 11.97 1.06 -7.20
CA GLU A 208 11.67 2.48 -7.37
C GLU A 208 10.88 2.76 -8.66
N MET A 209 11.29 2.16 -9.79
CA MET A 209 10.57 2.30 -11.06
C MET A 209 9.14 1.76 -11.04
N LEU A 210 8.83 0.75 -10.21
CA LEU A 210 7.44 0.25 -10.04
C LEU A 210 6.58 1.17 -9.18
N LEU A 211 7.21 1.95 -8.31
CA LEU A 211 6.53 2.89 -7.42
C LEU A 211 6.32 4.25 -8.10
N MET A 212 7.03 4.50 -9.20
CA MET A 212 6.83 5.70 -10.01
C MET A 212 5.55 5.60 -10.86
N PRO A 213 4.95 6.75 -11.23
CA PRO A 213 3.86 6.76 -12.18
C PRO A 213 4.29 6.14 -13.51
N PRO A 214 3.38 5.46 -14.22
CA PRO A 214 3.70 4.91 -15.53
C PRO A 214 4.20 6.04 -16.44
N PRO A 215 5.30 5.84 -17.17
CA PRO A 215 5.82 6.87 -18.05
C PRO A 215 4.77 7.22 -19.12
N ASP A 216 4.62 8.51 -19.40
CA ASP A 216 3.68 8.99 -20.41
C ASP A 216 3.84 8.20 -21.73
N PRO A 217 2.75 7.70 -22.34
CA PRO A 217 2.82 6.89 -23.56
C PRO A 217 3.46 7.65 -24.74
N ILE A 218 3.50 8.99 -24.70
CA ILE A 218 4.13 9.85 -25.71
C ILE A 218 5.67 9.78 -25.66
N ARG A 219 6.25 9.25 -24.58
CA ARG A 219 7.67 8.89 -24.49
C ARG A 219 7.83 7.37 -24.38
N THR A 220 7.07 6.61 -25.17
CA THR A 220 7.55 5.30 -25.58
C THR A 220 8.83 5.52 -26.37
N THR A 221 9.94 5.16 -25.74
CA THR A 221 11.26 5.12 -26.35
C THR A 221 11.18 4.55 -27.77
N HIS A 222 11.38 5.40 -28.77
CA HIS A 222 12.06 4.95 -29.98
C HIS A 222 13.30 4.20 -29.49
N THR A 223 13.36 2.91 -29.78
CA THR A 223 14.47 2.06 -29.37
C THR A 223 15.79 2.74 -29.71
N MET A 224 16.80 2.64 -28.83
CA MET A 224 18.17 3.16 -29.09
C MET A 224 18.76 2.64 -30.42
N LYS A 225 18.17 1.60 -31.02
CA LYS A 225 18.52 1.05 -32.33
C LYS A 225 18.09 1.94 -33.51
N GLU A 226 16.94 2.60 -33.46
CA GLU A 226 16.48 3.50 -34.53
C GLU A 226 17.17 4.87 -34.46
N GLY A 227 17.48 5.36 -33.24
CA GLY A 227 18.21 6.61 -33.03
C GLY A 227 19.64 6.61 -33.61
N LEU A 228 20.31 5.45 -33.60
CA LEU A 228 21.65 5.28 -34.18
C LEU A 228 21.65 5.04 -35.70
N GLN A 229 20.55 4.59 -36.29
CA GLN A 229 20.44 4.47 -37.74
C GLN A 229 20.20 5.82 -38.42
N ARG A 230 19.42 6.73 -37.80
CA ARG A 230 19.23 8.09 -38.33
C ARG A 230 20.53 8.92 -38.33
N LEU A 231 21.40 8.72 -37.33
CA LEU A 231 22.70 9.41 -37.24
C LEU A 231 23.75 8.90 -38.24
N LYS A 232 23.58 7.70 -38.82
CA LYS A 232 24.51 7.17 -39.84
C LYS A 232 24.13 7.55 -41.27
N THR A 233 22.88 7.88 -41.53
CA THR A 233 22.42 8.35 -42.85
C THR A 233 22.62 9.84 -43.08
N ASP A 234 22.81 10.64 -42.03
CA ASP A 234 23.05 12.09 -42.15
C ASP A 234 24.54 12.47 -42.29
N THR A 235 25.46 11.49 -42.32
CA THR A 235 26.91 11.72 -42.45
C THR A 235 27.53 11.31 -43.78
N ASP A 236 26.75 10.75 -44.72
CA ASP A 236 27.24 10.37 -46.06
C ASP A 236 26.51 11.15 -47.17
N GLU A 237 26.56 12.49 -47.13
CA GLU A 237 26.48 13.29 -48.36
C GLU A 237 27.90 13.69 -48.78
N PRO A 238 28.36 13.31 -49.99
CA PRO A 238 29.66 13.74 -50.49
C PRO A 238 29.64 15.25 -50.74
N PHE A 239 30.62 15.95 -50.17
CA PHE A 239 30.98 17.32 -50.48
C PHE A 239 31.22 17.47 -52.00
N GLU A 240 30.21 17.92 -52.74
CA GLU A 240 30.43 18.50 -54.08
C GLU A 240 30.87 19.97 -53.94
N GLU A 241 32.02 20.22 -54.54
CA GLU A 241 32.77 21.45 -54.71
C GLU A 241 31.94 22.74 -54.80
N ARG A 242 32.19 23.66 -53.86
CA ARG A 242 32.07 25.08 -54.12
C ARG A 242 33.23 25.51 -55.03
N MET A 243 32.91 26.14 -56.16
CA MET A 243 33.32 27.51 -56.52
C MET A 243 33.46 27.67 -58.04
N SER A 244 32.51 28.38 -58.64
CA SER A 244 32.76 29.17 -59.86
C SER A 244 32.57 30.65 -59.50
N PRO A 245 33.56 31.52 -59.71
CA PRO A 245 33.37 32.95 -59.53
C PRO A 245 32.68 33.54 -60.77
N ALA A 246 31.73 34.44 -60.53
CA ALA A 246 31.16 35.28 -61.58
C ALA A 246 32.24 36.24 -62.14
N PRO A 247 32.29 36.50 -63.46
CA PRO A 247 32.96 37.68 -63.97
C PRO A 247 31.96 38.83 -64.12
N SER A 248 32.35 40.00 -63.63
CA SER A 248 31.73 41.29 -63.97
C SER A 248 32.49 41.92 -65.15
N ARG A 249 31.84 42.00 -66.31
CA ARG A 249 31.63 43.22 -67.12
C ARG A 249 30.94 42.86 -68.43
#